data_AF-A0A1G8K875-F1
#
_entry.id   AF-A0A1G8K875-F1
#
_cell.length_a   1.000
_cell.length_b   1.000
_cell.length_c   1.000
_cell.angle_alpha   90.00
_cell.angle_beta   90.00
_cell.angle_gamma   90.00
#
_symmetry.space_group_name_H-M   'P 1'
#
loop_
_entity.id
_entity.type
_entity.pdbx_description
1 polymer ?
#
loop_
_entity_poly.entity_id
_entity_poly.type
_entity_poly.pdbx_seq_one_letter_code
_entity_poly.pdbx_strand_id
1 'polypeptide(L)'
;MGRVPLILIEWLHEIKARNTPVICIVVYGNRVYDDALLELKDILTKRGCMPIACAAYIGEHSFSSSETPIAEARPDASDLNHAELFGVKIKEKLLSVSSVDHISDLNIPGNYPYRGDSKLWSVDFIAISNECTQCGICAEGCPVGAIDSENSHLIDQEKCITCCACIKNCPQNARTMKTGLVKDAAMRLNKLYKERKEPVFFFSNIKSG
;
A
#
# COMPACT_ATOMS: atom_id res chain seq x y z
N MET A 1 -3.83 9.90 3.64
CA MET A 1 -4.36 9.29 4.88
C MET A 1 -4.24 7.79 4.74
N GLY A 2 -4.11 7.05 5.83
CA GLY A 2 -3.93 5.61 5.78
C GLY A 2 -5.28 4.89 5.76
N ARG A 3 -5.71 4.49 4.57
CA ARG A 3 -6.98 3.79 4.31
C ARG A 3 -6.77 2.74 3.22
N VAL A 4 -7.64 1.75 3.17
CA VAL A 4 -7.72 0.84 2.03
C VAL A 4 -8.11 1.65 0.79
N PRO A 5 -7.35 1.58 -0.33
CA PRO A 5 -7.68 2.32 -1.54
C PRO A 5 -9.08 1.96 -2.06
N LEU A 6 -9.87 2.99 -2.40
CA LEU A 6 -11.26 2.80 -2.83
C LEU A 6 -11.40 1.82 -4.00
N ILE A 7 -10.46 1.84 -4.94
CA ILE A 7 -10.42 0.95 -6.11
C ILE A 7 -10.35 -0.54 -5.75
N LEU A 8 -9.89 -0.89 -4.55
CA LEU A 8 -9.80 -2.29 -4.10
C LEU A 8 -11.05 -2.75 -3.34
N ILE A 9 -11.93 -1.83 -2.94
CA ILE A 9 -13.05 -2.14 -2.05
C ILE A 9 -14.04 -3.09 -2.72
N GLU A 10 -14.38 -2.88 -3.99
CA GLU A 10 -15.28 -3.77 -4.73
C GLU A 10 -14.73 -5.20 -4.79
N TRP A 11 -13.47 -5.35 -5.19
CA TRP A 11 -12.80 -6.65 -5.24
C TRP A 11 -12.74 -7.34 -3.87
N LEU A 12 -12.39 -6.60 -2.81
CA LEU A 12 -12.37 -7.13 -1.45
C LEU A 12 -13.78 -7.57 -0.98
N HIS A 13 -14.83 -6.87 -1.40
CA HIS A 13 -16.21 -7.21 -1.04
C HIS A 13 -16.73 -8.48 -1.73
N GLU A 14 -16.17 -8.86 -2.88
CA GLU A 14 -16.50 -10.09 -3.61
C GLU A 14 -15.89 -11.36 -3.00
N ILE A 15 -14.93 -11.23 -2.08
CA ILE A 15 -14.35 -12.37 -1.37
C ILE A 15 -15.45 -13.12 -0.59
N LYS A 16 -15.52 -14.44 -0.75
CA LYS A 16 -16.46 -15.31 -0.02
C LYS A 16 -15.67 -16.43 0.65
N ALA A 17 -15.37 -16.25 1.92
CA ALA A 17 -14.66 -17.22 2.75
C ALA A 17 -15.60 -17.88 3.77
N ARG A 18 -15.19 -19.04 4.29
CA ARG A 18 -15.88 -19.76 5.37
C ARG A 18 -14.84 -20.18 6.40
N ASN A 19 -14.76 -19.44 7.50
CA ASN A 19 -13.79 -19.65 8.58
C ASN A 19 -12.36 -19.83 8.05
N THR A 20 -11.98 -19.03 7.05
CA THR A 20 -10.71 -19.21 6.33
C THR A 20 -9.64 -18.32 6.94
N PRO A 21 -8.52 -18.87 7.46
CA PRO A 21 -7.41 -18.08 7.98
C PRO A 21 -6.84 -17.11 6.94
N VAL A 22 -6.59 -15.87 7.35
CA VAL A 22 -5.93 -14.86 6.51
C VAL A 22 -4.88 -14.09 7.29
N ILE A 23 -3.90 -13.57 6.55
CA ILE A 23 -2.89 -12.63 7.05
C ILE A 23 -3.17 -11.29 6.40
N CYS A 24 -3.37 -10.22 7.19
CA CYS A 24 -3.61 -8.89 6.63
C CYS A 24 -2.30 -8.10 6.66
N ILE A 25 -1.86 -7.58 5.52
CA ILE A 25 -0.62 -6.80 5.43
C ILE A 25 -0.90 -5.48 4.73
N VAL A 26 -0.36 -4.39 5.28
CA VAL A 26 -0.34 -3.08 4.62
C VAL A 26 1.09 -2.59 4.46
N VAL A 27 1.34 -1.82 3.39
CA VAL A 27 2.62 -1.16 3.13
C VAL A 27 2.38 0.34 3.02
N TYR A 28 3.25 1.16 3.61
CA TYR A 28 3.09 2.61 3.60
C TYR A 28 4.44 3.35 3.47
N GLY A 29 4.41 4.54 2.90
CA GLY A 29 5.60 5.37 2.63
C GLY A 29 6.07 6.21 3.82
N ASN A 30 6.25 5.60 4.99
CA ASN A 30 6.86 6.22 6.19
C ASN A 30 6.07 7.32 6.94
N ARG A 31 4.91 7.77 6.42
CA ARG A 31 4.02 8.69 7.16
C ARG A 31 3.38 7.99 8.37
N VAL A 32 2.28 7.28 8.11
CA VAL A 32 1.54 6.43 9.03
C VAL A 32 0.47 5.71 8.22
N TYR A 33 0.19 4.45 8.55
CA TYR A 33 -0.84 3.64 7.91
C TYR A 33 -2.26 3.90 8.46
N ASP A 34 -2.40 4.81 9.44
CA ASP A 34 -3.63 5.20 10.14
C ASP A 34 -4.55 4.00 10.41
N ASP A 35 -5.72 3.99 9.76
CA ASP A 35 -6.77 3.01 9.98
C ASP A 35 -6.74 1.90 8.92
N ALA A 36 -5.79 1.90 7.97
CA ALA A 36 -5.76 0.99 6.82
C ALA A 36 -5.69 -0.50 7.21
N LEU A 37 -4.89 -0.84 8.22
CA LEU A 37 -4.74 -2.23 8.65
C LEU A 37 -5.99 -2.72 9.38
N LEU A 38 -6.58 -1.87 10.22
CA LEU A 38 -7.84 -2.16 10.90
C LEU A 38 -8.98 -2.30 9.88
N GLU A 39 -9.07 -1.37 8.93
CA GLU A 39 -10.07 -1.40 7.86
C GLU A 39 -9.95 -2.65 7.00
N LEU A 40 -8.74 -3.04 6.58
CA LEU A 40 -8.51 -4.28 5.84
C LEU A 40 -8.96 -5.52 6.64
N LYS A 41 -8.58 -5.59 7.92
CA LYS A 41 -8.99 -6.67 8.83
C LYS A 41 -10.52 -6.76 8.90
N ASP A 42 -11.19 -5.64 9.12
CA ASP A 42 -12.65 -5.59 9.29
C ASP A 42 -13.39 -5.96 8.00
N ILE A 43 -12.90 -5.50 6.83
CA ILE A 43 -13.45 -5.88 5.53
C ILE A 43 -13.37 -7.40 5.35
N LEU A 44 -12.19 -8.00 5.53
CA LEU A 44 -12.01 -9.44 5.34
C LEU A 44 -12.79 -10.27 6.36
N THR A 45 -12.87 -9.81 7.62
CA THR A 45 -13.68 -10.48 8.65
C THR A 45 -15.15 -10.55 8.24
N LYS A 46 -15.71 -9.47 7.68
CA LYS A 46 -17.09 -9.45 7.14
C LYS A 46 -17.28 -10.35 5.92
N ARG A 47 -16.21 -10.89 5.33
CA ARG A 47 -16.23 -11.83 4.20
C ARG A 47 -16.07 -13.29 4.62
N GLY A 48 -16.07 -13.57 5.93
CA GLY A 48 -15.90 -14.93 6.48
C GLY A 48 -14.43 -15.37 6.59
N CYS A 49 -13.50 -14.43 6.44
CA CYS A 49 -12.10 -14.66 6.75
C CYS A 49 -11.87 -14.56 8.26
N MET A 50 -10.82 -15.23 8.73
CA MET A 50 -10.36 -15.18 10.12
C MET A 50 -8.94 -14.61 10.15
N PRO A 51 -8.76 -13.31 10.41
CA PRO A 51 -7.43 -12.70 10.51
C PRO A 51 -6.65 -13.30 11.68
N ILE A 52 -5.63 -14.11 11.38
CA ILE A 52 -4.84 -14.79 12.41
C ILE A 52 -3.58 -14.02 12.80
N ALA A 53 -3.09 -13.18 11.89
CA ALA A 53 -2.00 -12.25 12.11
C ALA A 53 -2.12 -11.05 11.16
N CYS A 54 -1.50 -9.94 11.53
CA CYS A 54 -1.48 -8.72 10.73
C CYS A 54 -0.11 -8.05 10.78
N ALA A 55 0.27 -7.29 9.76
CA ALA A 55 1.51 -6.52 9.78
C ALA A 55 1.42 -5.22 8.97
N ALA A 56 2.26 -4.25 9.35
CA ALA A 56 2.48 -3.03 8.59
C ALA A 56 3.98 -2.90 8.28
N TYR A 57 4.31 -2.73 7.00
CA TYR A 57 5.68 -2.56 6.51
C TYR A 57 5.88 -1.21 5.86
N ILE A 58 7.14 -0.81 5.77
CA ILE A 58 7.55 0.44 5.15
C ILE A 58 8.14 0.10 3.78
N GLY A 59 7.66 0.80 2.76
CA GLY A 59 8.28 0.81 1.44
C GLY A 59 8.64 2.23 1.06
N GLU A 60 9.50 2.38 0.08
CA GLU A 60 9.76 3.69 -0.53
C GLU A 60 8.44 4.30 -1.02
N HIS A 61 8.20 5.56 -0.65
CA HIS A 61 6.96 6.23 -1.05
C HIS A 61 6.94 6.39 -2.57
N SER A 62 5.74 6.27 -3.17
CA SER A 62 5.50 6.58 -4.59
C SER A 62 5.96 7.99 -5.01
N PHE A 63 6.05 8.94 -4.07
CA PHE A 63 6.44 10.33 -4.34
C PHE A 63 7.92 10.58 -4.04
N SER A 64 8.66 9.56 -3.60
CA SER A 64 10.10 9.66 -3.37
C SER A 64 10.82 9.94 -4.68
N SER A 65 11.78 10.87 -4.63
CA SER A 65 12.71 11.20 -5.70
C SER A 65 14.01 11.70 -5.08
N SER A 66 15.06 11.89 -5.89
CA SER A 66 16.33 12.47 -5.43
C SER A 66 16.18 13.83 -4.73
N GLU A 67 15.24 14.67 -5.20
CA GLU A 67 14.94 15.98 -4.58
C GLU A 67 14.15 15.90 -3.26
N THR A 68 13.29 14.89 -3.13
CA THR A 68 12.40 14.71 -1.97
C THR A 68 12.38 13.24 -1.55
N PRO A 69 13.48 12.70 -0.99
CA PRO A 69 13.57 11.29 -0.62
C PRO A 69 12.62 10.96 0.52
N ILE A 70 11.83 9.89 0.40
CA ILE A 70 10.84 9.48 1.41
C ILE A 70 10.88 7.96 1.55
N ALA A 71 11.47 7.49 2.66
CA ALA A 71 11.77 6.05 2.86
C ALA A 71 12.52 5.42 1.67
N GLU A 72 13.43 6.18 1.07
CA GLU A 72 14.33 5.67 0.03
C GLU A 72 15.08 4.42 0.52
N ALA A 73 15.33 3.48 -0.39
CA ALA A 73 15.98 2.20 -0.12
C ALA A 73 15.24 1.29 0.88
N ARG A 74 13.92 1.45 1.01
CA ARG A 74 13.04 0.56 1.80
C ARG A 74 12.15 -0.27 0.86
N PRO A 75 12.00 -1.59 1.08
CA PRO A 75 12.51 -2.35 2.22
C PRO A 75 14.04 -2.56 2.17
N ASP A 76 14.68 -2.44 3.33
CA ASP A 76 16.08 -2.79 3.53
C ASP A 76 16.23 -4.19 4.16
N ALA A 77 17.47 -4.60 4.45
CA ALA A 77 17.75 -5.90 5.05
C ALA A 77 17.03 -6.13 6.40
N SER A 78 16.85 -5.10 7.22
CA SER A 78 16.13 -5.22 8.49
C SER A 78 14.64 -5.43 8.27
N ASP A 79 14.04 -4.76 7.27
CA ASP A 79 12.63 -4.97 6.93
C ASP A 79 12.37 -6.39 6.43
N LEU A 80 13.27 -6.88 5.57
CA LEU A 80 13.19 -8.23 5.01
C LEU A 80 13.35 -9.28 6.11
N ASN A 81 14.31 -9.10 7.02
CA ASN A 81 14.48 -9.98 8.19
C ASN A 81 13.24 -9.97 9.10
N HIS A 82 12.62 -8.79 9.31
CA HIS A 82 11.38 -8.70 10.08
C HIS A 82 10.19 -9.40 9.37
N ALA A 83 10.11 -9.32 8.04
CA ALA A 83 9.13 -10.04 7.25
C ALA A 83 9.33 -11.56 7.29
N GLU A 84 10.58 -12.02 7.21
CA GLU A 84 10.91 -13.44 7.34
C GLU A 84 10.54 -13.98 8.73
N LEU A 85 10.92 -13.26 9.79
CA LEU A 85 10.55 -13.62 11.17
C LEU A 85 9.02 -13.68 11.35
N PHE A 86 8.29 -12.75 10.74
CA PHE A 86 6.83 -12.77 10.76
C PHE A 86 6.27 -14.03 10.10
N GLY A 87 6.80 -14.41 8.94
CA GLY A 87 6.43 -15.66 8.24
C GLY A 87 6.70 -16.92 9.06
N VAL A 88 7.87 -16.99 9.72
CA VAL A 88 8.21 -18.10 10.63
C VAL A 88 7.19 -18.21 11.77
N LYS A 89 6.87 -17.10 12.44
CA LYS A 89 5.89 -17.06 13.52
C LYS A 89 4.46 -17.43 13.07
N ILE A 90 4.07 -17.03 11.86
CA ILE A 90 2.78 -17.44 11.27
C ILE A 90 2.75 -18.96 11.09
N LYS A 91 3.83 -19.55 10.56
CA LYS A 91 3.93 -21.00 10.37
C LYS A 91 3.82 -21.75 11.71
N GLU A 92 4.56 -21.32 12.73
CA GLU A 92 4.48 -21.90 14.08
C GLU A 92 3.05 -21.83 14.65
N LYS A 93 2.38 -20.69 14.48
CA LYS A 93 0.99 -20.51 14.92
C LYS A 93 0.02 -21.43 14.18
N LEU A 94 0.15 -21.54 12.85
CA LEU A 94 -0.70 -22.44 12.05
C LEU A 94 -0.52 -23.91 12.44
N LEU A 95 0.70 -24.31 12.80
CA LEU A 95 1.00 -25.69 13.21
C LEU A 95 0.55 -26.02 14.65
N SER A 96 0.40 -25.01 15.52
CA SER A 96 0.03 -25.19 16.93
C SER A 96 -1.48 -25.17 17.19
N VAL A 97 -2.27 -24.67 16.24
CA VAL A 97 -3.73 -24.54 16.39
C VAL A 97 -4.42 -25.76 15.78
N SER A 98 -5.21 -26.47 16.59
CA SER A 98 -5.98 -27.65 16.17
C SER A 98 -7.25 -27.30 15.38
N SER A 99 -7.87 -26.15 15.65
CA SER A 99 -8.98 -25.58 14.88
C SER A 99 -8.98 -24.05 14.94
N VAL A 100 -9.37 -23.43 13.84
CA VAL A 100 -9.49 -21.97 13.70
C VAL A 100 -10.48 -21.35 14.69
N ASP A 101 -11.44 -22.12 15.20
CA ASP A 101 -12.44 -21.65 16.17
C ASP A 101 -11.81 -21.26 17.53
N HIS A 102 -10.59 -21.74 17.81
CA HIS A 102 -9.83 -21.40 19.02
C HIS A 102 -9.02 -20.10 18.88
N ILE A 103 -9.07 -19.45 17.72
CA ILE A 103 -8.36 -18.20 17.47
C ILE A 103 -9.18 -17.03 18.02
N SER A 104 -8.60 -16.30 18.97
CA SER A 104 -9.23 -15.07 19.49
C SER A 104 -9.15 -13.93 18.48
N ASP A 105 -10.02 -12.93 18.64
CA ASP A 105 -9.97 -11.74 17.80
C ASP A 105 -8.65 -10.97 18.00
N LEU A 106 -8.18 -10.35 16.92
CA LEU A 106 -6.93 -9.62 16.86
C LEU A 106 -7.15 -8.13 17.11
N ASN A 107 -6.57 -7.57 18.17
CA ASN A 107 -6.63 -6.13 18.38
C ASN A 107 -5.63 -5.40 17.46
N ILE A 108 -6.15 -4.53 16.59
CA ILE A 108 -5.37 -3.71 15.67
C ILE A 108 -5.56 -2.23 16.03
N PRO A 109 -4.49 -1.46 16.25
CA PRO A 109 -4.59 -0.02 16.47
C PRO A 109 -5.28 0.69 15.30
N GLY A 110 -6.22 1.58 15.62
CA GLY A 110 -6.98 2.35 14.64
C GLY A 110 -8.25 2.93 15.26
N ASN A 111 -9.05 3.61 14.45
CA ASN A 111 -10.31 4.22 14.87
C ASN A 111 -11.47 3.72 14.02
N TYR A 112 -12.62 3.53 14.66
CA TYR A 112 -13.91 3.31 13.99
C TYR A 112 -14.93 4.35 14.51
N PRO A 113 -15.65 5.08 13.63
CA PRO A 113 -15.59 5.03 12.16
C PRO A 113 -14.23 5.46 11.61
N TYR A 114 -13.80 4.85 10.51
CA TYR A 114 -12.48 5.11 9.91
C TYR A 114 -12.35 6.56 9.48
N ARG A 115 -11.20 7.19 9.76
CA ARG A 115 -11.00 8.62 9.51
C ARG A 115 -10.50 8.85 8.09
N GLY A 116 -10.73 10.06 7.59
CA GLY A 116 -10.22 10.50 6.30
C GLY A 116 -10.99 9.98 5.10
N ASP A 117 -10.65 10.54 3.94
CA ASP A 117 -11.18 10.16 2.63
C ASP A 117 -10.28 9.11 1.96
N SER A 118 -10.89 8.05 1.44
CA SER A 118 -10.21 7.01 0.65
C SER A 118 -10.21 7.31 -0.85
N LYS A 119 -10.88 8.38 -1.28
CA LYS A 119 -10.87 8.84 -2.67
C LYS A 119 -9.47 9.24 -3.11
N LEU A 120 -9.16 8.82 -4.33
CA LEU A 120 -7.92 9.16 -5.01
C LEU A 120 -8.02 10.56 -5.59
N TRP A 121 -6.86 11.19 -5.81
CA TRP A 121 -6.79 12.50 -6.44
C TRP A 121 -6.90 12.33 -7.95
N SER A 122 -7.97 12.87 -8.55
CA SER A 122 -8.00 13.13 -9.99
C SER A 122 -7.27 14.45 -10.23
N VAL A 123 -6.03 14.37 -10.70
CA VAL A 123 -5.16 15.53 -10.90
C VAL A 123 -4.19 15.28 -12.04
N ASP A 124 -4.09 16.23 -12.97
CA ASP A 124 -3.03 16.23 -13.97
C ASP A 124 -1.71 16.74 -13.37
N PHE A 125 -0.86 15.81 -12.94
CA PHE A 125 0.40 16.12 -12.26
C PHE A 125 1.66 15.69 -13.02
N ILE A 126 1.52 15.10 -14.21
CA ILE A 126 2.65 14.54 -14.95
C ILE A 126 3.05 15.50 -16.07
N ALA A 127 4.28 15.99 -16.04
CA ALA A 127 4.92 16.68 -17.16
C ALA A 127 5.62 15.65 -18.04
N ILE A 128 5.50 15.80 -19.36
CA ILE A 128 6.17 14.97 -20.35
C ILE A 128 7.01 15.88 -21.23
N SER A 129 8.31 15.61 -21.31
CA SER A 129 9.28 16.39 -22.07
C SER A 129 9.53 15.79 -23.46
N ASN A 130 10.31 16.48 -24.29
CA ASN A 130 10.57 16.07 -25.68
C ASN A 130 11.50 14.86 -25.80
N GLU A 131 12.10 14.42 -24.69
CA GLU A 131 12.89 13.20 -24.58
C GLU A 131 11.99 11.93 -24.61
N CYS A 132 10.66 12.08 -24.59
CA CYS A 132 9.77 10.94 -24.69
C CYS A 132 9.86 10.30 -26.09
N THR A 133 10.29 9.03 -26.12
CA THR A 133 10.42 8.25 -27.35
C THR A 133 9.17 7.44 -27.70
N GLN A 134 8.05 7.64 -26.98
CA GLN A 134 6.81 6.86 -27.14
C GLN A 134 7.04 5.33 -26.98
N CYS A 135 7.99 4.92 -26.13
CA CYS A 135 8.37 3.50 -25.99
C CYS A 135 7.32 2.60 -25.30
N GLY A 136 6.22 3.14 -24.77
CA GLY A 136 5.13 2.35 -24.19
C GLY A 136 5.37 1.77 -22.79
N ILE A 137 6.59 1.75 -22.26
CA ILE A 137 6.92 1.14 -20.94
C ILE A 137 6.06 1.71 -19.80
N CYS A 138 5.77 3.02 -19.84
CA CYS A 138 4.88 3.66 -18.88
C CYS A 138 3.43 3.15 -18.94
N ALA A 139 2.93 2.80 -20.13
CA ALA A 139 1.61 2.23 -20.31
C ALA A 139 1.57 0.78 -19.82
N GLU A 140 2.57 -0.03 -20.18
CA GLU A 140 2.72 -1.41 -19.70
C GLU A 140 2.81 -1.48 -18.18
N GLY A 141 3.59 -0.58 -17.55
CA GLY A 141 3.74 -0.52 -16.10
C GLY A 141 2.58 0.15 -15.35
N CYS A 142 1.53 0.61 -16.03
CA CYS A 142 0.41 1.29 -15.38
C CYS A 142 -0.58 0.26 -14.80
N PRO A 143 -0.72 0.15 -13.46
CA PRO A 143 -1.54 -0.90 -12.83
C PRO A 143 -3.06 -0.75 -13.08
N VAL A 144 -3.47 0.40 -13.61
CA VAL A 144 -4.87 0.80 -13.82
C VAL A 144 -5.15 1.17 -15.27
N GLY A 145 -4.20 0.94 -16.18
CA GLY A 145 -4.39 1.20 -17.61
C GLY A 145 -4.77 2.65 -17.92
N ALA A 146 -4.19 3.61 -17.19
CA ALA A 146 -4.51 5.04 -17.33
C ALA A 146 -3.72 5.72 -18.46
N ILE A 147 -2.74 5.06 -19.09
CA ILE A 147 -1.91 5.64 -20.14
C ILE A 147 -2.19 4.88 -21.44
N ASP A 148 -2.44 5.61 -22.53
CA ASP A 148 -2.69 5.02 -23.83
C ASP A 148 -1.44 4.32 -24.39
N SER A 149 -1.61 3.13 -24.97
CA SER A 149 -0.50 2.30 -25.46
C SER A 149 0.11 2.82 -26.76
N GLU A 150 -0.70 3.48 -27.60
CA GLU A 150 -0.28 4.01 -28.90
C GLU A 150 0.23 5.46 -28.79
N ASN A 151 -0.24 6.19 -27.78
CA ASN A 151 0.19 7.54 -27.49
C ASN A 151 0.37 7.73 -25.99
N SER A 152 1.61 7.51 -25.53
CA SER A 152 2.00 7.66 -24.13
C SER A 152 1.75 9.07 -23.55
N HIS A 153 1.50 10.08 -24.38
CA HIS A 153 1.16 11.42 -23.88
C HIS A 153 -0.28 11.54 -23.37
N LEU A 154 -1.16 10.63 -23.78
CA LEU A 154 -2.55 10.61 -23.36
C LEU A 154 -2.66 9.84 -22.04
N ILE A 155 -3.14 10.55 -21.00
CA ILE A 155 -3.33 10.01 -19.67
C ILE A 155 -4.76 10.27 -19.23
N ASP A 156 -5.49 9.20 -18.94
CA ASP A 156 -6.81 9.23 -18.32
C ASP A 156 -6.66 9.57 -16.83
N GLN A 157 -6.96 10.83 -16.48
CA GLN A 157 -6.81 11.35 -15.12
C GLN A 157 -7.81 10.73 -14.14
N GLU A 158 -8.95 10.25 -14.63
CA GLU A 158 -9.97 9.60 -13.79
C GLU A 158 -9.54 8.19 -13.38
N LYS A 159 -8.79 7.49 -14.24
CA LYS A 159 -8.17 6.20 -13.89
C LYS A 159 -6.89 6.34 -13.08
N CYS A 160 -6.15 7.44 -13.25
CA CYS A 160 -4.84 7.61 -12.66
C CYS A 160 -4.90 7.59 -11.12
N ILE A 161 -4.23 6.61 -10.51
CA ILE A 161 -4.19 6.47 -9.04
C ILE A 161 -3.03 7.22 -8.38
N THR A 162 -2.35 8.11 -9.11
CA THR A 162 -1.20 8.89 -8.63
C THR A 162 -0.06 8.02 -8.05
N CYS A 163 0.21 6.83 -8.61
CA CYS A 163 1.21 5.90 -8.07
C CYS A 163 2.67 6.22 -8.50
N CYS A 164 2.84 7.14 -9.46
CA CYS A 164 4.13 7.54 -10.04
C CYS A 164 4.97 6.42 -10.67
N ALA A 165 4.42 5.22 -10.90
CA ALA A 165 5.15 4.14 -11.56
C ALA A 165 5.65 4.55 -12.96
N CYS A 166 4.84 5.30 -13.71
CA CYS A 166 5.21 5.82 -15.03
C CYS A 166 6.36 6.84 -14.99
N ILE A 167 6.52 7.59 -13.90
CA ILE A 167 7.65 8.50 -13.69
C ILE A 167 8.90 7.68 -13.38
N LYS A 168 8.83 6.78 -12.39
CA LYS A 168 9.98 6.00 -11.91
C LYS A 168 10.55 5.04 -12.96
N ASN A 169 9.68 4.45 -13.79
CA ASN A 169 10.09 3.44 -14.77
C ASN A 169 10.44 4.03 -16.14
N CYS A 170 10.41 5.36 -16.32
CA CYS A 170 10.70 5.97 -17.61
C CYS A 170 12.21 5.93 -17.89
N PRO A 171 12.69 5.15 -18.89
CA PRO A 171 14.13 5.02 -19.15
C PRO A 171 14.75 6.32 -19.66
N GLN A 172 13.95 7.21 -20.26
CA GLN A 172 14.40 8.49 -20.78
C GLN A 172 14.34 9.61 -19.73
N ASN A 173 13.84 9.33 -18.53
CA ASN A 173 13.49 10.36 -17.53
C ASN A 173 12.59 11.48 -18.10
N ALA A 174 11.83 11.18 -19.15
CA ALA A 174 11.00 12.16 -19.87
C ALA A 174 9.71 12.52 -19.13
N ARG A 175 9.42 11.86 -17.99
CA ARG A 175 8.23 12.08 -17.17
C ARG A 175 8.65 12.62 -15.81
N THR A 176 8.09 13.76 -15.43
CA THR A 176 8.37 14.39 -14.13
C THR A 176 7.09 14.87 -13.46
N MET A 177 7.18 15.17 -12.17
CA MET A 177 6.07 15.72 -11.40
C MET A 177 5.98 17.24 -11.61
N LYS A 178 4.84 17.73 -12.10
CA LYS A 178 4.52 19.16 -12.22
C LYS A 178 4.52 19.83 -10.84
N THR A 179 4.77 21.14 -10.82
CA THR A 179 4.49 21.95 -9.63
C THR A 179 2.99 21.89 -9.29
N GLY A 180 2.66 21.96 -8.00
CA GLY A 180 1.28 21.89 -7.51
C GLY A 180 1.07 20.77 -6.50
N LEU A 181 -0.19 20.35 -6.35
CA LEU A 181 -0.67 19.55 -5.19
C LEU A 181 0.16 18.31 -4.89
N VAL A 182 0.54 17.52 -5.92
CA VAL A 182 1.30 16.28 -5.73
C VAL A 182 2.75 16.58 -5.33
N LYS A 183 3.40 17.57 -5.95
CA LYS A 183 4.76 18.00 -5.59
C LYS A 183 4.81 18.62 -4.19
N ASP A 184 3.83 19.44 -3.85
CA ASP A 184 3.69 20.01 -2.51
C ASP A 184 3.49 18.92 -1.45
N ALA A 185 2.71 17.88 -1.78
CA ALA A 185 2.55 16.72 -0.92
C ALA A 185 3.86 15.95 -0.74
N ALA A 186 4.63 15.73 -1.81
CA ALA A 186 5.95 15.10 -1.75
C ALA A 186 6.91 15.90 -0.85
N MET A 187 7.00 17.22 -1.05
CA MET A 187 7.82 18.11 -0.23
C MET A 187 7.40 18.09 1.24
N ARG A 188 6.10 18.13 1.52
CA ARG A 188 5.57 18.05 2.89
C ARG A 188 5.88 16.71 3.54
N LEU A 189 5.74 15.61 2.79
CA LEU A 189 6.03 14.27 3.29
C LEU A 189 7.52 14.13 3.64
N ASN A 190 8.39 14.55 2.72
CA ASN A 190 9.84 14.60 2.97
C ASN A 190 10.17 15.49 4.17
N LYS A 191 9.53 16.65 4.32
CA LYS A 191 9.83 17.58 5.42
C LYS A 191 9.39 17.05 6.79
N LEU A 192 8.18 16.48 6.88
CA LEU A 192 7.53 16.17 8.17
C LEU A 192 7.72 14.73 8.65
N TYR A 193 8.05 13.79 7.77
CA TYR A 193 8.10 12.35 8.10
C TYR A 193 9.45 11.72 7.74
N LYS A 194 10.53 12.40 8.16
CA LYS A 194 11.93 11.94 7.96
C LYS A 194 12.34 10.84 8.91
N GLU A 195 11.77 10.83 10.11
CA GLU A 195 12.09 9.83 11.12
C GLU A 195 11.74 8.44 10.59
N ARG A 196 12.71 7.53 10.70
CA ARG A 196 12.55 6.16 10.26
C ARG A 196 11.46 5.48 11.08
N LYS A 197 10.49 4.86 10.41
CA LYS A 197 9.55 3.94 11.05
C LYS A 197 9.98 2.49 10.87
N GLU A 198 9.72 1.73 11.91
CA GLU A 198 9.95 0.29 11.93
C GLU A 198 8.67 -0.48 11.57
N PRO A 199 8.81 -1.63 10.89
CA PRO A 199 7.70 -2.55 10.70
C PRO A 199 7.11 -3.01 12.04
N VAL A 200 5.83 -3.38 12.01
CA VAL A 200 5.15 -3.96 13.17
C VAL A 200 4.29 -5.14 12.73
N PHE A 201 4.15 -6.14 13.60
CA PHE A 201 3.19 -7.22 13.41
C PHE A 201 2.38 -7.49 14.68
N PHE A 202 1.23 -8.15 14.49
CA PHE A 202 0.26 -8.47 15.52
C PHE A 202 -0.18 -9.92 15.35
N PHE A 203 -0.34 -10.63 16.47
CA PHE A 203 -0.83 -12.01 16.50
C PHE A 203 -2.06 -12.12 17.39
N SER A 204 -3.00 -12.97 16.98
CA SER A 204 -4.15 -13.32 17.82
C SER A 204 -3.67 -14.22 18.96
N ASN A 205 -4.31 -14.13 20.13
CA ASN A 205 -4.07 -15.12 21.18
C ASN A 205 -4.78 -16.44 20.83
N ILE A 206 -4.25 -17.55 21.31
CA ILE A 206 -4.95 -18.84 21.27
C ILE A 206 -5.82 -18.88 22.53
N LYS A 207 -7.13 -19.12 22.39
CA LYS A 207 -8.00 -19.31 23.55
C LYS A 207 -7.62 -20.61 24.26
N SER A 208 -7.27 -20.54 25.53
CA SER A 208 -7.22 -21.72 26.40
C SER A 208 -8.63 -22.33 26.44
N GLY A 209 -8.74 -23.60 26.05
CA GLY A 209 -9.99 -24.37 26.17
C GLY A 209 -10.43 -24.56 27.61
#